data_AF-A0A0G0GGL5-F1
#
_entry.id   AF-A0A0G0GGL5-F1
#
_cell.length_a   1.000
_cell.length_b   1.000
_cell.length_c   1.000
_cell.angle_alpha   90.00
_cell.angle_beta   90.00
_cell.angle_gamma   90.00
#
_symmetry.space_group_name_H-M   'P 1'
#
loop_
_entity.id
_entity.type
_entity.pdbx_description
1 polymer ?
#
loop_
_entity_poly.entity_id
_entity_poly.type
_entity_poly.pdbx_seq_one_letter_code
_entity_poly.pdbx_strand_id
1 'polypeptide(L)'
;MEFLAWHYSFGVNYYIESWMRQFKWIRHYFSLPLLLRTLFAPWKRMIMSDNKPGFDLNRFFQTLTFNMVSRIVGAGVRITLFFVGIVLLVVTFFAGVFGFIFWVLIPFFSWPVYTKYNKRPDIVMRDLMFKVKTTRDNPLQVLFNSEPGLFFLNHLGLSYDSLSSAITSDKLDLNNLAAKNFSDVVNWFLEKGSFEDERLRKLGLVKEDLITVAKMWDKKKEDESFLGSDELGRPSIGLEVLFGYTPTLNQYSTDLSAPQSFSHRLIGREEIVNRMYRELSVDRSIVLTGDPGVGKKTVVLEFANRAATGKFGSKMAYKRVLEFDYNFILSESMDINKKKTQLTQILDEAAYAGNIVLMIRDLHRLIHSDVEGFDFTDTFEAAMGRGELKIIAVATNVEYERFIAPNSRLRKYFERIEVTPPSKEQAYEILVEWAKTLEIKKNLIIEITALRKILNESDRYITDTPFPEKALELLDAVVTFVEESKKQVVEADDVNAVFAEKTGISLARLTSEEKTKLGDLENIIHENLVHWGFPKTSVLSDHFFSWARPESEKPKRRKYWQKFTTAARNKSFALIWRNMQGKRGLSG
;
A
#
# COMPACT_ATOMS: atom_id res chain seq x y z
N MET A 1 -2.41 -30.69 -31.44
CA MET A 1 -2.55 -29.73 -32.57
C MET A 1 -2.45 -28.29 -32.08
N GLU A 2 -3.15 -27.91 -31.01
CA GLU A 2 -3.16 -26.52 -30.50
C GLU A 2 -1.79 -25.96 -30.12
N PHE A 3 -0.94 -26.76 -29.45
CA PHE A 3 0.42 -26.33 -29.10
C PHE A 3 1.28 -25.97 -30.32
N LEU A 4 1.28 -26.81 -31.36
CA LEU A 4 2.06 -26.56 -32.57
C LEU A 4 1.49 -25.37 -33.35
N ALA A 5 0.16 -25.26 -33.43
CA ALA A 5 -0.50 -24.10 -34.04
C ALA A 5 -0.14 -22.80 -33.30
N TRP A 6 -0.15 -22.80 -31.97
CA TRP A 6 0.29 -21.68 -31.16
C TRP A 6 1.78 -21.38 -31.36
N HIS A 7 2.64 -22.40 -31.35
CA HIS A 7 4.08 -22.27 -31.47
C HIS A 7 4.48 -21.55 -32.76
N TYR A 8 3.94 -22.00 -33.90
CA TYR A 8 4.23 -21.44 -35.22
C TYR A 8 3.42 -20.17 -35.55
N SER A 9 2.55 -19.71 -34.64
CA SER A 9 1.85 -18.41 -34.77
C SER A 9 2.29 -17.44 -33.67
N PHE A 10 1.64 -17.48 -32.51
CA PHE A 10 1.91 -16.59 -31.39
C PHE A 10 3.31 -16.80 -30.79
N GLY A 11 3.80 -18.03 -30.74
CA GLY A 11 5.12 -18.36 -30.18
C GLY A 11 6.27 -17.68 -30.92
N VAL A 12 6.18 -17.57 -32.25
CA VAL A 12 7.15 -16.85 -33.09
C VAL A 12 7.19 -15.36 -32.74
N ASN A 13 6.01 -14.72 -32.65
CA ASN A 13 5.92 -13.31 -32.27
C ASN A 13 6.45 -13.07 -30.86
N TYR A 14 6.10 -13.95 -29.91
CA TYR A 14 6.61 -13.88 -28.55
C TYR A 14 8.15 -13.97 -28.51
N TYR A 15 8.75 -14.86 -29.30
CA TYR A 15 10.20 -14.97 -29.39
C TYR A 15 10.83 -13.67 -29.93
N ILE A 16 10.29 -13.13 -31.03
CA ILE A 16 10.78 -11.88 -31.63
C ILE A 16 10.66 -10.72 -30.64
N GLU A 17 9.53 -10.58 -29.95
CA GLU A 17 9.34 -9.56 -28.93
C GLU A 17 10.31 -9.74 -27.76
N SER A 18 10.52 -10.98 -27.30
CA SER A 18 11.49 -11.31 -26.25
C SER A 18 12.90 -10.91 -26.68
N TRP A 19 13.27 -11.19 -27.91
CA TRP A 19 14.56 -10.81 -28.47
C TRP A 19 14.71 -9.29 -28.57
N MET A 20 13.70 -8.57 -29.03
CA MET A 20 13.67 -7.10 -29.05
C MET A 20 13.73 -6.49 -27.65
N ARG A 21 13.08 -7.11 -26.65
CA ARG A 21 13.21 -6.72 -25.23
C ARG A 21 14.66 -6.83 -24.76
N GLN A 22 15.41 -7.85 -25.15
CA GLN A 22 16.83 -7.95 -24.80
C GLN A 22 17.67 -6.81 -25.38
N PHE A 23 17.43 -6.41 -26.64
CA PHE A 23 18.11 -5.23 -27.20
C PHE A 23 17.76 -3.95 -26.45
N LYS A 24 16.47 -3.73 -26.16
CA LYS A 24 16.03 -2.59 -25.35
C LYS A 24 16.70 -2.60 -23.97
N TRP A 25 16.76 -3.77 -23.34
CA TRP A 25 17.39 -3.97 -22.04
C TRP A 25 18.89 -3.66 -22.08
N ILE A 26 19.68 -4.21 -23.01
CA ILE A 26 21.12 -3.92 -23.12
C ILE A 26 21.36 -2.43 -23.33
N ARG A 27 20.63 -1.82 -24.27
CA ARG A 27 20.74 -0.36 -24.55
C ARG A 27 20.41 0.46 -23.32
N HIS A 28 19.40 0.06 -22.54
CA HIS A 28 19.01 0.71 -21.30
C HIS A 28 20.08 0.51 -20.22
N TYR A 29 20.46 -0.75 -19.93
CA TYR A 29 21.40 -1.21 -18.91
C TYR A 29 22.83 -0.69 -19.05
N PHE A 30 23.27 -0.42 -20.28
CA PHE A 30 24.53 0.31 -20.52
C PHE A 30 24.32 1.80 -20.75
N SER A 31 23.08 2.25 -20.98
CA SER A 31 22.74 3.64 -21.29
C SER A 31 23.65 4.24 -22.37
N LEU A 32 23.83 3.49 -23.46
CA LEU A 32 24.80 3.79 -24.51
C LEU A 32 24.75 5.23 -25.05
N PRO A 33 23.56 5.83 -25.31
CA PRO A 33 23.50 7.22 -25.77
C PRO A 33 24.02 8.22 -24.73
N LEU A 34 23.84 7.91 -23.45
CA LEU A 34 24.23 8.78 -22.35
C LEU A 34 25.74 8.72 -22.11
N LEU A 35 26.36 7.54 -22.21
CA LEU A 35 27.80 7.36 -22.06
C LEU A 35 28.59 8.22 -23.06
N LEU A 36 28.13 8.29 -24.31
CA LEU A 36 28.74 9.15 -25.34
C LEU A 36 28.56 10.64 -25.03
N ARG A 37 27.35 11.07 -24.62
CA ARG A 37 27.09 12.48 -24.28
C ARG A 37 27.86 12.95 -23.06
N THR A 38 28.19 12.05 -22.14
CA THR A 38 28.85 12.35 -20.86
C THR A 38 30.31 11.90 -20.83
N LEU A 39 30.92 11.63 -21.99
CA LEU A 39 32.26 11.06 -22.12
C LEU A 39 33.29 11.77 -21.24
N PHE A 40 33.36 13.09 -21.34
CA PHE A 40 34.30 13.94 -20.58
C PHE A 40 33.70 14.55 -19.31
N ALA A 41 32.57 14.03 -18.82
CA ALA A 41 32.06 14.43 -17.52
C ALA A 41 33.04 13.97 -16.41
N PRO A 42 33.17 14.71 -15.29
CA PRO A 42 34.01 14.29 -14.18
C PRO A 42 33.67 12.87 -13.71
N TRP A 43 34.68 12.10 -13.30
CA TRP A 43 34.46 10.77 -12.74
C TRP A 43 33.71 10.91 -11.42
N LYS A 44 32.53 10.29 -11.30
CA LYS A 44 31.72 10.28 -10.07
C LYS A 44 31.49 11.68 -9.48
N ARG A 45 31.29 12.66 -10.37
CA ARG A 45 31.15 14.11 -10.09
C ARG A 45 32.35 14.77 -9.39
N MET A 46 33.52 14.11 -9.32
CA MET A 46 34.67 14.58 -8.54
C MET A 46 35.31 15.79 -9.19
N ILE A 47 35.12 16.92 -8.52
CA ILE A 47 35.60 18.23 -8.92
C ILE A 47 36.29 18.85 -7.70
N MET A 48 37.47 19.41 -7.92
CA MET A 48 38.11 20.29 -6.96
C MET A 48 37.77 21.73 -7.33
N SER A 49 37.40 22.55 -6.35
CA SER A 49 37.18 23.99 -6.52
C SER A 49 37.96 24.74 -5.44
N ASP A 50 38.65 25.82 -5.82
CA ASP A 50 39.35 26.69 -4.88
C ASP A 50 38.43 27.86 -4.51
N ASN A 51 37.87 27.82 -3.31
CA ASN A 51 36.95 28.84 -2.79
C ASN A 51 37.64 29.83 -1.83
N LYS A 52 38.97 29.77 -1.69
CA LYS A 52 39.71 30.65 -0.77
C LYS A 52 40.08 31.98 -1.45
N PRO A 53 40.09 33.11 -0.71
CA PRO A 53 40.49 34.39 -1.25
C PRO A 53 41.97 34.40 -1.68
N GLY A 54 42.28 35.12 -2.76
CA GLY A 54 43.63 35.31 -3.28
C GLY A 54 44.07 34.25 -4.29
N PHE A 55 44.77 34.70 -5.35
CA PHE A 55 45.30 33.83 -6.39
C PHE A 55 46.56 33.10 -5.92
N ASP A 56 46.58 31.79 -6.11
CA ASP A 56 47.72 30.93 -5.80
C ASP A 56 47.93 29.96 -6.96
N LEU A 57 49.08 30.12 -7.62
CA LEU A 57 49.46 29.35 -8.79
C LEU A 57 49.45 27.85 -8.52
N ASN A 58 49.88 27.43 -7.33
CA ASN A 58 50.00 26.03 -6.95
C ASN A 58 48.60 25.41 -6.80
N ARG A 59 47.69 26.11 -6.12
CA ARG A 59 46.29 25.69 -5.96
C ARG A 59 45.55 25.64 -7.30
N PHE A 60 45.81 26.60 -8.19
CA PHE A 60 45.29 26.59 -9.55
C PHE A 60 45.72 25.34 -10.32
N PHE A 61 47.02 25.03 -10.34
CA PHE A 61 47.55 23.85 -11.05
C PHE A 61 47.06 22.53 -10.46
N GLN A 62 46.92 22.43 -9.14
CA GLN A 62 46.33 21.26 -8.49
C GLN A 62 44.87 21.07 -8.91
N THR A 63 44.09 22.14 -8.90
CA THR A 63 42.68 22.12 -9.30
C THR A 63 42.52 21.72 -10.77
N LEU A 64 43.34 22.28 -11.65
CA LEU A 64 43.37 21.96 -13.07
C LEU A 64 43.72 20.48 -13.30
N THR A 65 44.83 20.02 -12.71
CA THR A 65 45.32 18.64 -12.87
C THR A 65 44.30 17.64 -12.34
N PHE A 66 43.74 17.87 -11.14
CA PHE A 66 42.74 16.97 -10.57
C PHE A 66 41.50 16.87 -11.45
N ASN A 67 40.95 18.01 -11.89
CA ASN A 67 39.77 18.03 -12.74
C ASN A 67 40.03 17.38 -14.10
N MET A 68 41.23 17.53 -14.67
CA MET A 68 41.64 16.87 -15.90
C MET A 68 41.73 15.35 -15.72
N VAL A 69 42.43 14.87 -14.68
CA VAL A 69 42.58 13.45 -14.37
C VAL A 69 41.20 12.80 -14.13
N SER A 70 40.34 13.45 -13.34
CA SER A 70 38.96 13.00 -13.07
C SER A 70 38.17 12.78 -14.38
N ARG A 71 38.27 13.69 -15.35
CA ARG A 71 37.60 13.54 -16.65
C ARG A 71 38.21 12.44 -17.53
N ILE A 72 39.54 12.29 -17.53
CA ILE A 72 40.23 11.25 -18.30
C ILE A 72 39.87 9.86 -17.79
N VAL A 73 39.92 9.64 -16.47
CA VAL A 73 39.52 8.38 -15.85
C VAL A 73 38.06 8.07 -16.18
N GLY A 74 37.17 9.07 -16.06
CA GLY A 74 35.77 8.92 -16.41
C GLY A 74 35.55 8.57 -17.89
N ALA A 75 36.26 9.22 -18.80
CA ALA A 75 36.21 8.90 -20.23
C ALA A 75 36.65 7.46 -20.49
N GLY A 76 37.76 7.01 -19.89
CA GLY A 76 38.26 5.64 -20.03
C GLY A 76 37.20 4.60 -19.66
N VAL A 77 36.60 4.71 -18.47
CA VAL A 77 35.57 3.76 -18.00
C VAL A 77 34.32 3.79 -18.90
N ARG A 78 33.86 4.98 -19.31
CA ARG A 78 32.68 5.11 -20.17
C ARG A 78 32.92 4.54 -21.57
N ILE A 79 34.11 4.70 -22.13
CA ILE A 79 34.52 4.08 -23.39
C ILE A 79 34.47 2.56 -23.27
N THR A 80 35.07 1.99 -22.22
CA THR A 80 35.04 0.55 -21.97
C THR A 80 33.61 0.02 -21.87
N LEU A 81 32.75 0.65 -21.05
CA LEU A 81 31.35 0.25 -20.90
C LEU A 81 30.57 0.35 -22.22
N PHE A 82 30.83 1.40 -23.01
CA PHE A 82 30.19 1.58 -24.31
C PHE A 82 30.57 0.46 -25.29
N PHE A 83 31.87 0.13 -25.39
CA PHE A 83 32.34 -0.97 -26.23
C PHE A 83 31.80 -2.32 -25.77
N VAL A 84 31.81 -2.61 -24.47
CA VAL A 84 31.23 -3.84 -23.91
C VAL A 84 29.75 -3.95 -24.27
N GLY A 85 28.99 -2.86 -24.12
CA GLY A 85 27.58 -2.83 -24.49
C GLY A 85 27.36 -3.05 -25.98
N ILE A 86 28.19 -2.49 -26.87
CA ILE A 86 28.13 -2.77 -28.32
C ILE A 86 28.41 -4.25 -28.61
N VAL A 87 29.47 -4.81 -28.02
CA VAL A 87 29.81 -6.23 -28.19
C VAL A 87 28.64 -7.12 -27.76
N LEU A 88 28.01 -6.83 -26.61
CA LEU A 88 26.85 -7.57 -26.14
C LEU A 88 25.63 -7.44 -27.08
N LEU A 89 25.40 -6.28 -27.70
CA LEU A 89 24.35 -6.12 -28.72
C LEU A 89 24.62 -7.02 -29.93
N VAL A 90 25.86 -7.06 -30.42
CA VAL A 90 26.26 -7.91 -31.55
C VAL A 90 26.12 -9.40 -31.20
N VAL A 91 26.61 -9.81 -30.04
CA VAL A 91 26.47 -11.20 -29.56
C VAL A 91 24.99 -11.58 -29.43
N THR A 92 24.16 -10.72 -28.84
CA THR A 92 22.71 -10.95 -28.69
C THR A 92 21.99 -11.01 -30.03
N PHE A 93 22.46 -10.27 -31.04
CA PHE A 93 21.94 -10.39 -32.40
C PHE A 93 22.18 -11.78 -32.97
N PHE A 94 23.43 -12.24 -33.01
CA PHE A 94 23.74 -13.57 -33.56
C PHE A 94 23.11 -14.70 -32.72
N ALA A 95 23.16 -14.60 -31.40
CA ALA A 95 22.53 -15.56 -30.50
C ALA A 95 21.01 -15.63 -30.70
N GLY A 96 20.35 -14.50 -30.93
CA GLY A 96 18.91 -14.47 -31.18
C GLY A 96 18.53 -15.06 -32.54
N VAL A 97 19.33 -14.83 -33.60
CA VAL A 97 19.14 -15.48 -34.90
C VAL A 97 19.30 -17.00 -34.77
N PHE A 98 20.35 -17.46 -34.10
CA PHE A 98 20.57 -18.89 -33.86
C PHE A 98 19.45 -19.49 -33.01
N GLY A 99 19.08 -18.84 -31.90
CA GLY A 99 17.99 -19.27 -31.05
C GLY A 99 16.64 -19.28 -31.77
N PHE A 100 16.42 -18.41 -32.76
CA PHE A 100 15.21 -18.41 -33.58
C PHE A 100 15.13 -19.68 -34.45
N ILE A 101 16.24 -20.07 -35.06
CA ILE A 101 16.34 -21.32 -35.82
C ILE A 101 16.01 -22.52 -34.90
N PHE A 102 16.60 -22.57 -33.70
CA PHE A 102 16.30 -23.61 -32.72
C PHE A 102 14.85 -23.60 -32.25
N TRP A 103 14.27 -22.42 -32.02
CA TRP A 103 12.87 -22.26 -31.64
C TRP A 103 11.95 -22.88 -32.69
N VAL A 104 12.14 -22.55 -33.97
CA VAL A 104 11.32 -23.06 -35.09
C VAL A 104 11.51 -24.57 -35.31
N LEU A 105 12.74 -25.08 -35.19
CA LEU A 105 13.06 -26.49 -35.42
C LEU A 105 12.64 -27.41 -34.26
N ILE A 106 12.64 -26.90 -33.03
CA ILE A 106 12.42 -27.69 -31.82
C ILE A 106 11.30 -27.05 -30.99
N PRO A 107 10.01 -27.32 -31.33
CA PRO A 107 8.87 -26.70 -30.65
C PRO A 107 8.86 -26.90 -29.13
N PHE A 108 9.42 -28.01 -28.63
CA PHE A 108 9.47 -28.36 -27.21
C PHE A 108 10.04 -27.25 -26.31
N PHE A 109 10.99 -26.45 -26.79
CA PHE A 109 11.54 -25.32 -26.01
C PHE A 109 10.51 -24.24 -25.67
N SER A 110 9.43 -24.13 -26.45
CA SER A 110 8.36 -23.17 -26.21
C SER A 110 7.30 -23.67 -25.22
N TRP A 111 7.37 -24.94 -24.80
CA TRP A 111 6.37 -25.56 -23.93
C TRP A 111 6.16 -24.80 -22.60
N PRO A 112 7.21 -24.38 -21.86
CA PRO A 112 7.01 -23.61 -20.63
C PRO A 112 6.26 -22.30 -20.86
N VAL A 113 6.53 -21.62 -21.98
CA VAL A 113 5.85 -20.38 -22.35
C VAL A 113 4.39 -20.65 -22.71
N TYR A 114 4.13 -21.73 -23.45
CA TYR A 114 2.78 -22.17 -23.78
C TYR A 114 1.95 -22.48 -22.53
N THR A 115 2.52 -23.17 -21.54
CA THR A 115 1.80 -23.47 -20.28
C THR A 115 1.38 -22.20 -19.53
N LYS A 116 2.21 -21.15 -19.54
CA LYS A 116 1.83 -19.84 -18.97
C LYS A 116 0.79 -19.12 -19.83
N TYR A 117 0.94 -19.16 -21.16
CA TYR A 117 -0.03 -18.56 -22.08
C TYR A 117 -1.44 -19.14 -21.89
N ASN A 118 -1.57 -20.46 -21.73
CA ASN A 118 -2.86 -21.11 -21.52
C ASN A 118 -3.52 -20.80 -20.17
N LYS A 119 -2.81 -20.19 -19.22
CA LYS A 119 -3.38 -19.75 -17.95
C LYS A 119 -4.12 -18.42 -18.04
N ARG A 120 -4.06 -17.72 -19.19
CA ARG A 120 -4.73 -16.44 -19.34
C ARG A 120 -6.24 -16.56 -19.08
N PRO A 121 -6.86 -15.56 -18.42
CA PRO A 121 -8.28 -15.61 -18.09
C PRO A 121 -9.20 -15.89 -19.28
N ASP A 122 -8.92 -15.29 -20.44
CA ASP A 122 -9.71 -15.41 -21.67
C ASP A 122 -9.72 -16.83 -22.25
N ILE A 123 -8.58 -17.51 -22.21
CA ILE A 123 -8.44 -18.89 -22.70
C ILE A 123 -9.14 -19.86 -21.73
N VAL A 124 -8.87 -19.72 -20.44
CA VAL A 124 -9.52 -20.53 -19.39
C VAL A 124 -11.04 -20.38 -19.48
N MET A 125 -11.54 -19.16 -19.69
CA MET A 125 -12.96 -18.89 -19.81
C MET A 125 -13.56 -19.47 -21.09
N ARG A 126 -12.88 -19.32 -22.24
CA ARG A 126 -13.34 -19.90 -23.50
C ARG A 126 -13.51 -21.41 -23.40
N ASP A 127 -12.52 -22.09 -22.81
CA ASP A 127 -12.53 -23.55 -22.67
C ASP A 127 -13.61 -24.01 -21.67
N LEU A 128 -13.82 -23.24 -20.59
CA LEU A 128 -14.92 -23.47 -19.64
C LEU A 128 -16.28 -23.27 -20.31
N MET A 129 -16.49 -22.17 -21.03
CA MET A 129 -17.75 -21.87 -21.71
C MET A 129 -18.06 -22.89 -22.80
N PHE A 130 -17.05 -23.42 -23.49
CA PHE A 130 -17.24 -24.52 -24.43
C PHE A 130 -17.76 -25.77 -23.72
N LYS A 131 -17.17 -26.15 -22.58
CA LYS A 131 -17.66 -27.28 -21.76
C LYS A 131 -19.09 -27.05 -21.28
N VAL A 132 -19.40 -25.88 -20.75
CA VAL A 132 -20.74 -25.52 -20.27
C VAL A 132 -21.78 -25.62 -21.39
N LYS A 133 -21.46 -25.18 -22.62
CA LYS A 133 -22.38 -25.22 -23.79
C LYS A 133 -22.54 -26.61 -24.41
N THR A 134 -21.58 -27.50 -24.23
CA THR A 134 -21.57 -28.84 -24.85
C THR A 134 -21.98 -29.96 -23.91
N THR A 135 -22.09 -29.68 -22.61
CA THR A 135 -22.42 -30.68 -21.60
C THR A 135 -23.91 -31.06 -21.65
N ARG A 136 -24.18 -32.34 -21.39
CA ARG A 136 -25.55 -32.89 -21.24
C ARG A 136 -26.08 -32.79 -19.81
N ASP A 137 -25.18 -32.64 -18.83
CA ASP A 137 -25.49 -32.42 -17.42
C ASP A 137 -25.89 -30.95 -17.16
N ASN A 138 -26.24 -30.63 -15.91
CA ASN A 138 -26.64 -29.28 -15.52
C ASN A 138 -25.48 -28.27 -15.77
N PRO A 139 -25.66 -27.27 -16.67
CA PRO A 139 -24.62 -26.30 -17.02
C PRO A 139 -24.08 -25.52 -15.82
N LEU A 140 -24.92 -25.26 -14.80
CA LEU A 140 -24.50 -24.57 -13.58
C LEU A 140 -23.54 -25.42 -12.75
N GLN A 141 -23.78 -26.73 -12.70
CA GLN A 141 -22.92 -27.66 -11.97
C GLN A 141 -21.53 -27.72 -12.61
N VAL A 142 -21.46 -27.75 -13.95
CA VAL A 142 -20.20 -27.72 -14.69
C VAL A 142 -19.44 -26.42 -14.45
N LEU A 143 -20.16 -25.28 -14.45
CA LEU A 143 -19.57 -23.98 -14.22
C LEU A 143 -18.97 -23.88 -12.81
N PHE A 144 -19.70 -24.23 -11.77
CA PHE A 144 -19.26 -24.05 -10.39
C PHE A 144 -18.34 -25.17 -9.86
N ASN A 145 -18.33 -26.35 -10.48
CA ASN A 145 -17.33 -27.39 -10.18
C ASN A 145 -16.03 -27.25 -10.97
N SER A 146 -15.92 -26.23 -11.83
CA SER A 146 -14.68 -25.90 -12.51
C SER A 146 -13.66 -25.23 -11.58
N GLU A 147 -12.39 -25.13 -11.99
CA GLU A 147 -11.34 -24.44 -11.22
C GLU A 147 -11.74 -23.01 -10.76
N PRO A 148 -12.25 -22.11 -11.62
CA PRO A 148 -12.75 -20.80 -11.17
C PRO A 148 -13.98 -20.91 -10.25
N GLY A 149 -14.86 -21.87 -10.51
CA GLY A 149 -16.06 -22.09 -9.72
C GLY A 149 -15.76 -22.55 -8.28
N LEU A 150 -14.84 -23.50 -8.12
CA LEU A 150 -14.39 -23.97 -6.82
C LEU A 150 -13.64 -22.88 -6.06
N PHE A 151 -12.77 -22.13 -6.75
CA PHE A 151 -12.14 -20.95 -6.15
C PHE A 151 -13.19 -19.97 -5.63
N PHE A 152 -14.20 -19.68 -6.43
CA PHE A 152 -15.29 -18.78 -6.09
C PHE A 152 -16.10 -19.26 -4.88
N LEU A 153 -16.51 -20.53 -4.87
CA LEU A 153 -17.26 -21.14 -3.78
C LEU A 153 -16.47 -21.16 -2.47
N ASN A 154 -15.20 -21.54 -2.50
CA ASN A 154 -14.35 -21.62 -1.31
C ASN A 154 -14.13 -20.25 -0.65
N HIS A 155 -13.95 -19.17 -1.43
CA HIS A 155 -13.78 -17.82 -0.88
C HIS A 155 -15.11 -17.19 -0.43
N LEU A 156 -16.25 -17.75 -0.82
CA LEU A 156 -17.56 -17.36 -0.32
C LEU A 156 -18.00 -18.16 0.91
N GLY A 157 -17.29 -19.24 1.25
CA GLY A 157 -17.71 -20.16 2.31
C GLY A 157 -18.94 -20.99 1.95
N LEU A 158 -19.17 -21.24 0.65
CA LEU A 158 -20.40 -21.89 0.16
C LEU A 158 -20.12 -23.24 -0.51
N SER A 159 -21.07 -24.16 -0.37
CA SER A 159 -21.18 -25.34 -1.23
C SER A 159 -21.97 -25.03 -2.51
N TYR A 160 -21.78 -25.86 -3.54
CA TYR A 160 -22.57 -25.77 -4.78
C TYR A 160 -24.09 -25.80 -4.51
N ASP A 161 -24.55 -26.70 -3.64
CA ASP A 161 -25.97 -26.84 -3.33
C ASP A 161 -26.55 -25.56 -2.71
N SER A 162 -25.78 -24.95 -1.79
CA SER A 162 -26.16 -23.69 -1.15
C SER A 162 -26.27 -22.56 -2.17
N LEU A 163 -25.30 -22.45 -3.08
CA LEU A 163 -25.31 -21.41 -4.11
C LEU A 163 -26.41 -21.64 -5.16
N SER A 164 -26.60 -22.88 -5.62
CA SER A 164 -27.61 -23.22 -6.62
C SER A 164 -29.03 -22.91 -6.13
N SER A 165 -29.29 -23.06 -4.83
CA SER A 165 -30.56 -22.64 -4.21
C SER A 165 -30.80 -21.13 -4.29
N ALA A 166 -29.74 -20.33 -4.40
CA ALA A 166 -29.80 -18.87 -4.54
C ALA A 166 -29.93 -18.41 -6.00
N ILE A 167 -29.79 -19.32 -6.97
CA ILE A 167 -29.87 -19.04 -8.41
C ILE A 167 -31.22 -19.49 -8.95
N THR A 168 -31.97 -18.59 -9.58
CA THR A 168 -33.23 -18.94 -10.25
C THR A 168 -32.95 -19.46 -11.66
N SER A 169 -33.20 -20.76 -11.89
CA SER A 169 -32.88 -21.48 -13.14
C SER A 169 -33.76 -21.13 -14.34
N ASP A 170 -34.95 -20.57 -14.12
CA ASP A 170 -35.99 -20.37 -15.15
C ASP A 170 -35.65 -19.32 -16.24
N LYS A 171 -34.50 -18.62 -16.16
CA LYS A 171 -34.14 -17.52 -17.07
C LYS A 171 -32.72 -17.59 -17.66
N LEU A 172 -32.04 -18.73 -17.55
CA LEU A 172 -30.62 -18.83 -17.87
C LEU A 172 -30.34 -19.50 -19.23
N ASP A 173 -30.33 -18.70 -20.31
CA ASP A 173 -29.76 -19.14 -21.58
C ASP A 173 -28.25 -18.85 -21.61
N LEU A 174 -27.47 -19.80 -21.12
CA LEU A 174 -26.00 -19.72 -21.07
C LEU A 174 -25.35 -19.80 -22.46
N ASN A 175 -26.10 -20.14 -23.51
CA ASN A 175 -25.56 -20.26 -24.87
C ASN A 175 -25.12 -18.91 -25.45
N ASN A 176 -25.81 -17.84 -25.06
CA ASN A 176 -25.54 -16.46 -25.51
C ASN A 176 -24.53 -15.71 -24.63
N LEU A 177 -23.98 -16.35 -23.60
CA LEU A 177 -22.95 -15.75 -22.76
C LEU A 177 -21.61 -15.71 -23.52
N ALA A 178 -21.11 -14.49 -23.74
CA ALA A 178 -19.79 -14.21 -24.28
C ALA A 178 -18.91 -13.60 -23.17
N ALA A 179 -18.44 -14.45 -22.25
CA ALA A 179 -17.57 -14.04 -21.16
C ALA A 179 -16.10 -14.22 -21.54
N LYS A 180 -15.27 -13.20 -21.28
CA LYS A 180 -13.81 -13.31 -21.40
C LYS A 180 -13.19 -13.62 -20.04
N ASN A 181 -13.78 -13.11 -18.97
CA ASN A 181 -13.32 -13.27 -17.61
C ASN A 181 -14.38 -13.94 -16.74
N PHE A 182 -14.01 -14.47 -15.58
CA PHE A 182 -14.98 -15.08 -14.67
C PHE A 182 -15.87 -14.01 -14.03
N SER A 183 -15.34 -12.81 -13.81
CA SER A 183 -16.14 -11.65 -13.41
C SER A 183 -17.24 -11.30 -14.41
N ASP A 184 -17.04 -11.50 -15.73
CA ASP A 184 -18.10 -11.27 -16.74
C ASP A 184 -19.26 -12.26 -16.56
N VAL A 185 -18.94 -13.51 -16.23
CA VAL A 185 -19.95 -14.55 -15.93
C VAL A 185 -20.79 -14.14 -14.72
N VAL A 186 -20.13 -13.75 -13.63
CA VAL A 186 -20.82 -13.33 -12.40
C VAL A 186 -21.64 -12.06 -12.61
N ASN A 187 -21.11 -11.07 -13.34
CA ASN A 187 -21.83 -9.85 -13.69
C ASN A 187 -23.09 -10.17 -14.52
N TRP A 188 -22.99 -11.08 -15.49
CA TRP A 188 -24.15 -11.48 -16.28
C TRP A 188 -25.24 -12.15 -15.42
N PHE A 189 -24.86 -13.01 -14.46
CA PHE A 189 -25.84 -13.57 -13.52
C PHE A 189 -26.55 -12.49 -12.69
N LEU A 190 -25.82 -11.46 -12.27
CA LEU A 190 -26.36 -10.31 -11.53
C LEU A 190 -27.29 -9.46 -12.39
N GLU A 191 -26.92 -9.17 -13.64
CA GLU A 191 -27.74 -8.38 -14.59
C GLU A 191 -29.05 -9.08 -14.96
N LYS A 192 -29.02 -10.40 -15.12
CA LYS A 192 -30.22 -11.21 -15.40
C LYS A 192 -31.12 -11.38 -14.17
N GLY A 193 -30.72 -10.84 -13.01
CA GLY A 193 -31.48 -10.96 -11.76
C GLY A 193 -31.54 -12.39 -11.26
N SER A 194 -30.56 -13.22 -11.61
CA SER A 194 -30.55 -14.65 -11.27
C SER A 194 -30.26 -14.87 -9.79
N PHE A 195 -29.53 -13.94 -9.17
CA PHE A 195 -29.29 -13.91 -7.74
C PHE A 195 -30.34 -13.04 -7.03
N GLU A 196 -31.24 -13.68 -6.29
CA GLU A 196 -32.23 -12.99 -5.47
C GLU A 196 -31.56 -12.36 -4.23
N ASP A 197 -31.73 -11.04 -4.04
CA ASP A 197 -31.13 -10.31 -2.92
C ASP A 197 -31.52 -10.89 -1.55
N GLU A 198 -32.74 -11.39 -1.42
CA GLU A 198 -33.21 -12.02 -0.18
C GLU A 198 -32.48 -13.33 0.13
N ARG A 199 -32.23 -14.15 -0.90
CA ARG A 199 -31.51 -15.43 -0.74
C ARG A 199 -30.04 -15.19 -0.46
N LEU A 200 -29.41 -14.23 -1.14
CA LEU A 200 -28.03 -13.82 -0.85
C LEU A 200 -27.88 -13.32 0.60
N ARG A 201 -28.84 -12.52 1.09
CA ARG A 201 -28.85 -12.05 2.48
C ARG A 201 -29.00 -13.19 3.49
N LYS A 202 -29.78 -14.22 3.19
CA LYS A 202 -29.89 -15.44 4.05
C LYS A 202 -28.55 -16.17 4.17
N LEU A 203 -27.73 -16.11 3.13
CA LEU A 203 -26.36 -16.64 3.12
C LEU A 203 -25.32 -15.66 3.69
N GLY A 204 -25.72 -14.46 4.12
CA GLY A 204 -24.80 -13.44 4.64
C GLY A 204 -23.95 -12.73 3.58
N LEU A 205 -24.32 -12.86 2.30
CA LEU A 205 -23.58 -12.32 1.16
C LEU A 205 -24.23 -11.06 0.58
N VAL A 206 -23.41 -10.23 -0.06
CA VAL A 206 -23.86 -9.09 -0.88
C VAL A 206 -23.31 -9.27 -2.29
N LYS A 207 -24.01 -8.69 -3.28
CA LYS A 207 -23.60 -8.73 -4.71
C LYS A 207 -22.14 -8.34 -4.93
N GLU A 208 -21.62 -7.39 -4.15
CA GLU A 208 -20.23 -6.94 -4.23
C GLU A 208 -19.22 -8.04 -3.87
N ASP A 209 -19.55 -8.99 -2.97
CA ASP A 209 -18.67 -10.14 -2.67
C ASP A 209 -18.43 -10.99 -3.89
N LEU A 210 -19.51 -11.31 -4.60
CA LEU A 210 -19.48 -12.16 -5.78
C LEU A 210 -18.57 -11.53 -6.84
N ILE A 211 -18.73 -10.24 -7.09
CA ILE A 211 -17.88 -9.51 -8.04
C ILE A 211 -16.42 -9.49 -7.57
N THR A 212 -16.20 -9.27 -6.27
CA THR A 212 -14.83 -9.16 -5.71
C THR A 212 -14.08 -10.47 -5.83
N VAL A 213 -14.69 -11.59 -5.42
CA VAL A 213 -14.07 -12.93 -5.53
C VAL A 213 -13.82 -13.31 -6.98
N ALA A 214 -14.75 -12.98 -7.89
CA ALA A 214 -14.55 -13.24 -9.31
C ALA A 214 -13.37 -12.44 -9.89
N LYS A 215 -13.26 -11.14 -9.54
CA LYS A 215 -12.08 -10.32 -9.90
C LYS A 215 -10.79 -10.83 -9.26
N MET A 216 -10.86 -11.40 -8.05
CA MET A 216 -9.69 -11.99 -7.39
C MET A 216 -9.11 -13.13 -8.21
N TRP A 217 -9.98 -14.01 -8.74
CA TRP A 217 -9.62 -15.08 -9.65
C TRP A 217 -8.98 -14.56 -10.93
N ASP A 218 -9.64 -13.62 -11.60
CA ASP A 218 -9.17 -13.07 -12.87
C ASP A 218 -7.78 -12.46 -12.73
N LYS A 219 -7.56 -11.66 -11.67
CA LYS A 219 -6.24 -11.08 -11.36
C LYS A 219 -5.19 -12.16 -11.07
N LYS A 220 -5.53 -13.20 -10.30
CA LYS A 220 -4.61 -14.31 -10.02
C LYS A 220 -4.14 -15.00 -11.31
N LYS A 221 -5.06 -15.23 -12.25
CA LYS A 221 -4.72 -15.83 -13.55
C LYS A 221 -3.94 -14.88 -14.46
N GLU A 222 -4.25 -13.60 -14.43
CA GLU A 222 -3.45 -12.56 -15.10
C GLU A 222 -1.98 -12.59 -14.61
N ASP A 223 -1.77 -12.57 -13.29
CA ASP A 223 -0.45 -12.62 -12.66
C ASP A 223 0.31 -13.93 -13.01
N GLU A 224 -0.37 -15.09 -12.99
CA GLU A 224 0.23 -16.37 -13.37
C GLU A 224 0.57 -16.47 -14.87
N SER A 225 -0.21 -15.80 -15.71
CA SER A 225 -0.06 -15.81 -17.17
C SER A 225 0.96 -14.79 -17.68
N PHE A 226 1.49 -13.96 -16.79
CA PHE A 226 2.43 -12.89 -17.11
C PHE A 226 3.72 -13.45 -17.74
N LEU A 227 4.03 -12.98 -18.95
CA LEU A 227 5.19 -13.41 -19.75
C LEU A 227 6.33 -12.37 -19.75
N GLY A 228 6.30 -11.40 -18.85
CA GLY A 228 7.30 -10.33 -18.71
C GLY A 228 6.72 -8.94 -19.00
N SER A 229 7.29 -7.90 -18.37
CA SER A 229 6.95 -6.49 -18.60
C SER A 229 7.98 -5.83 -19.50
N ASP A 230 7.54 -4.76 -20.18
CA ASP A 230 8.43 -3.80 -20.85
C ASP A 230 9.13 -2.86 -19.85
N GLU A 231 8.98 -3.08 -18.54
CA GLU A 231 9.64 -2.28 -17.51
C GLU A 231 11.14 -2.63 -17.49
N LEU A 232 11.96 -1.71 -17.97
CA LEU A 232 13.41 -1.87 -18.09
C LEU A 232 14.14 -1.95 -16.73
N GLY A 233 13.42 -1.79 -15.62
CA GLY A 233 13.90 -2.00 -14.27
C GLY A 233 14.76 -0.83 -13.76
N ARG A 234 15.62 -1.15 -12.78
CA ARG A 234 16.53 -0.22 -12.12
C ARG A 234 17.64 0.33 -13.03
N PRO A 235 18.26 1.46 -12.65
CA PRO A 235 19.28 2.09 -13.47
C PRO A 235 20.43 1.18 -13.87
N SER A 236 20.98 1.57 -15.01
CA SER A 236 22.12 1.03 -15.72
C SER A 236 23.45 1.23 -15.03
N ILE A 237 24.36 0.26 -15.17
CA ILE A 237 25.78 0.44 -14.81
C ILE A 237 26.35 1.70 -15.46
N GLY A 238 25.94 2.01 -16.69
CA GLY A 238 26.39 3.21 -17.39
C GLY A 238 25.94 4.53 -16.73
N LEU A 239 24.75 4.55 -16.13
CA LEU A 239 24.23 5.72 -15.42
C LEU A 239 24.81 5.83 -14.00
N GLU A 240 25.05 4.71 -13.32
CA GLU A 240 25.67 4.71 -11.98
C GLU A 240 27.04 5.39 -11.94
N VAL A 241 27.80 5.29 -13.05
CA VAL A 241 29.11 5.96 -13.20
C VAL A 241 29.01 7.49 -13.18
N LEU A 242 27.83 8.05 -13.44
CA LEU A 242 27.60 9.49 -13.45
C LEU A 242 27.31 10.07 -12.07
N PHE A 243 26.94 9.25 -11.11
CA PHE A 243 26.55 9.68 -9.76
C PHE A 243 27.74 9.65 -8.79
N GLY A 244 27.71 10.52 -7.79
CA GLY A 244 28.75 10.58 -6.76
C GLY A 244 28.77 9.36 -5.85
N TYR A 245 29.86 9.18 -5.11
CA TYR A 245 29.97 8.15 -4.08
C TYR A 245 29.29 8.59 -2.78
N THR A 246 28.74 7.61 -2.05
CA THR A 246 28.06 7.81 -0.76
C THR A 246 28.49 6.80 0.30
N PRO A 247 29.80 6.67 0.58
CA PRO A 247 30.31 5.63 1.47
C PRO A 247 29.76 5.76 2.89
N THR A 248 29.63 6.99 3.40
CA THR A 248 29.15 7.25 4.76
C THR A 248 27.64 7.10 4.81
N LEU A 249 26.92 7.74 3.89
CA LEU A 249 25.46 7.68 3.86
C LEU A 249 24.94 6.24 3.69
N ASN A 250 25.61 5.38 2.92
CA ASN A 250 25.19 3.99 2.76
C ASN A 250 25.28 3.18 4.07
N GLN A 251 26.11 3.59 5.04
CA GLN A 251 26.20 2.95 6.36
C GLN A 251 25.02 3.34 7.27
N TYR A 252 24.45 4.52 7.06
CA TYR A 252 23.40 5.11 7.88
C TYR A 252 22.05 5.19 7.17
N SER A 253 21.88 4.47 6.06
CA SER A 253 20.63 4.50 5.30
C SER A 253 20.23 3.16 4.71
N THR A 254 18.92 3.01 4.53
CA THR A 254 18.31 1.87 3.86
C THR A 254 17.77 2.31 2.50
N ASP A 255 18.08 1.57 1.44
CA ASP A 255 17.58 1.88 0.10
C ASP A 255 16.13 1.44 -0.07
N LEU A 256 15.19 2.39 0.00
CA LEU A 256 13.77 2.14 -0.21
C LEU A 256 13.43 1.83 -1.67
N SER A 257 14.35 2.14 -2.57
CA SER A 257 14.19 1.87 -3.99
C SER A 257 14.56 0.44 -4.35
N ALA A 258 15.17 -0.32 -3.42
CA ALA A 258 15.53 -1.74 -3.53
C ALA A 258 14.31 -2.65 -3.82
N PRO A 259 14.47 -3.82 -4.49
CA PRO A 259 13.33 -4.62 -4.91
C PRO A 259 12.84 -5.28 -3.63
N GLN A 260 11.63 -4.93 -3.22
CA GLN A 260 11.07 -5.47 -1.99
C GLN A 260 10.54 -6.89 -2.27
N SER A 261 10.62 -7.77 -1.27
CA SER A 261 10.07 -9.13 -1.35
C SER A 261 8.54 -9.13 -1.43
N PHE A 262 7.89 -8.03 -1.02
CA PHE A 262 6.48 -7.79 -1.19
C PHE A 262 6.25 -6.75 -2.31
N SER A 263 5.26 -7.00 -3.16
CA SER A 263 4.76 -6.00 -4.09
C SER A 263 3.69 -5.18 -3.39
N HIS A 264 3.97 -3.92 -3.08
CA HIS A 264 2.93 -2.98 -2.65
C HIS A 264 2.32 -2.34 -3.88
N ARG A 265 1.10 -2.75 -4.23
CA ARG A 265 0.31 -1.96 -5.17
C ARG A 265 -0.24 -0.75 -4.42
N LEU A 266 -0.03 0.43 -4.99
CA LEU A 266 -0.66 1.63 -4.47
C LEU A 266 -2.14 1.63 -4.88
N ILE A 267 -3.04 1.69 -3.89
CA ILE A 267 -4.49 1.78 -4.12
C ILE A 267 -4.97 3.17 -3.69
N GLY A 268 -5.68 3.86 -4.59
CA GLY A 268 -6.39 5.10 -4.27
C GLY A 268 -5.52 6.32 -3.92
N ARG A 269 -4.19 6.29 -4.14
CA ARG A 269 -3.25 7.32 -3.68
C ARG A 269 -2.33 7.89 -4.77
N GLU A 270 -2.70 7.69 -6.02
CA GLU A 270 -1.95 8.14 -7.19
C GLU A 270 -1.71 9.65 -7.18
N GLU A 271 -2.72 10.43 -6.78
CA GLU A 271 -2.62 11.89 -6.72
C GLU A 271 -1.56 12.37 -5.74
N ILE A 272 -1.39 11.67 -4.61
CA ILE A 272 -0.39 12.00 -3.60
C ILE A 272 1.02 11.76 -4.17
N VAL A 273 1.25 10.60 -4.80
CA VAL A 273 2.54 10.28 -5.43
C VAL A 273 2.86 11.26 -6.56
N ASN A 274 1.87 11.62 -7.37
CA ASN A 274 2.03 12.61 -8.44
C ASN A 274 2.32 14.02 -7.90
N ARG A 275 1.71 14.39 -6.77
CA ARG A 275 2.02 15.65 -6.07
C ARG A 275 3.45 15.62 -5.54
N MET A 276 3.89 14.54 -4.89
CA MET A 276 5.28 14.38 -4.44
C MET A 276 6.26 14.57 -5.61
N TYR A 277 6.00 13.92 -6.75
CA TYR A 277 6.78 14.09 -7.96
C TYR A 277 6.84 15.55 -8.43
N ARG A 278 5.71 16.24 -8.49
CA ARG A 278 5.64 17.64 -8.91
C ARG A 278 6.49 18.53 -8.00
N GLU A 279 6.31 18.44 -6.69
CA GLU A 279 7.00 19.32 -5.74
C GLU A 279 8.51 19.05 -5.71
N LEU A 280 8.92 17.78 -5.66
CA LEU A 280 10.34 17.41 -5.69
C LEU A 280 11.02 17.83 -7.01
N SER A 281 10.27 17.87 -8.13
CA SER A 281 10.79 18.25 -9.46
C SER A 281 10.98 19.75 -9.67
N VAL A 282 10.38 20.59 -8.82
CA VAL A 282 10.56 22.06 -8.78
C VAL A 282 11.58 22.44 -7.69
N ASP A 283 12.49 21.51 -7.42
CA ASP A 283 13.59 21.66 -6.50
C ASP A 283 13.24 21.89 -5.01
N ARG A 284 11.97 21.74 -4.61
CA ARG A 284 11.54 21.79 -3.21
C ARG A 284 11.70 20.45 -2.51
N SER A 285 11.92 20.46 -1.20
CA SER A 285 11.74 19.27 -0.36
C SER A 285 10.29 19.18 0.10
N ILE A 286 9.87 18.01 0.59
CA ILE A 286 8.49 17.80 1.03
C ILE A 286 8.43 17.33 2.48
N VAL A 287 7.34 17.68 3.16
CA VAL A 287 6.96 17.07 4.43
C VAL A 287 5.66 16.32 4.21
N LEU A 288 5.73 14.99 4.32
CA LEU A 288 4.60 14.10 4.26
C LEU A 288 3.98 14.01 5.66
N THR A 289 2.80 14.60 5.80
CA THR A 289 2.04 14.71 7.06
C THR A 289 0.81 13.80 7.03
N GLY A 290 0.35 13.36 8.19
CA GLY A 290 -0.81 12.50 8.35
C GLY A 290 -0.72 11.69 9.64
N ASP A 291 -1.82 11.07 10.05
CA ASP A 291 -1.86 10.31 11.30
C ASP A 291 -0.97 9.04 11.20
N PRO A 292 -0.51 8.48 12.33
CA PRO A 292 0.10 7.15 12.36
C PRO A 292 -0.83 6.12 11.71
N GLY A 293 -0.31 5.13 11.00
CA GLY A 293 -1.15 4.09 10.39
C GLY A 293 -1.78 4.37 9.04
N VAL A 294 -1.83 5.64 8.60
CA VAL A 294 -2.44 5.96 7.29
C VAL A 294 -1.64 5.43 6.10
N GLY A 295 -0.46 4.84 6.28
CA GLY A 295 0.34 4.28 5.19
C GLY A 295 1.22 5.29 4.44
N LYS A 296 1.77 6.29 5.16
CA LYS A 296 2.75 7.26 4.63
C LYS A 296 3.97 6.58 3.98
N LYS A 297 4.48 5.51 4.60
CA LYS A 297 5.64 4.75 4.08
C LYS A 297 5.32 4.07 2.74
N THR A 298 4.10 3.55 2.55
CA THR A 298 3.67 2.94 1.28
C THR A 298 3.71 3.94 0.13
N VAL A 299 3.29 5.19 0.37
CA VAL A 299 3.35 6.26 -0.63
C VAL A 299 4.81 6.56 -1.01
N VAL A 300 5.71 6.62 -0.03
CA VAL A 300 7.15 6.82 -0.27
C VAL A 300 7.78 5.65 -1.02
N LEU A 301 7.41 4.40 -0.69
CA LEU A 301 7.89 3.20 -1.39
C LEU A 301 7.45 3.20 -2.85
N GLU A 302 6.20 3.56 -3.13
CA GLU A 302 5.74 3.64 -4.53
C GLU A 302 6.43 4.77 -5.29
N PHE A 303 6.63 5.92 -4.63
CA PHE A 303 7.44 7.00 -5.19
C PHE A 303 8.88 6.53 -5.50
N ALA A 304 9.52 5.81 -4.56
CA ALA A 304 10.86 5.27 -4.72
C ALA A 304 10.96 4.28 -5.89
N ASN A 305 9.98 3.39 -6.00
CA ASN A 305 9.87 2.44 -7.10
C ASN A 305 9.77 3.15 -8.45
N ARG A 306 8.87 4.13 -8.59
CA ARG A 306 8.70 4.90 -9.84
C ARG A 306 9.90 5.77 -10.19
N ALA A 307 10.55 6.35 -9.19
CA ALA A 307 11.79 7.11 -9.38
C ALA A 307 12.90 6.19 -9.89
N ALA A 308 13.14 5.07 -9.22
CA ALA A 308 14.21 4.16 -9.59
C ALA A 308 13.98 3.44 -10.92
N THR A 309 12.73 3.12 -11.28
CA THR A 309 12.38 2.49 -12.56
C THR A 309 12.31 3.48 -13.73
N GLY A 310 12.46 4.78 -13.47
CA GLY A 310 12.34 5.81 -14.51
C GLY A 310 10.91 5.98 -15.06
N LYS A 311 9.89 5.53 -14.31
CA LYS A 311 8.47 5.80 -14.62
C LYS A 311 8.13 7.28 -14.50
N PHE A 312 8.87 8.01 -13.67
CA PHE A 312 8.81 9.46 -13.67
C PHE A 312 9.58 10.08 -14.85
N GLY A 313 9.21 11.31 -15.22
CA GLY A 313 9.90 12.05 -16.26
C GLY A 313 11.40 12.26 -15.97
N SER A 314 12.12 12.80 -16.96
CA SER A 314 13.59 12.91 -16.98
C SER A 314 14.22 13.52 -15.72
N LYS A 315 13.51 14.37 -14.99
CA LYS A 315 14.01 15.03 -13.76
C LYS A 315 14.15 14.10 -12.55
N MET A 316 13.30 13.08 -12.43
CA MET A 316 13.26 12.16 -11.28
C MET A 316 13.63 10.72 -11.65
N ALA A 317 13.82 10.46 -12.94
CA ALA A 317 14.23 9.16 -13.42
C ALA A 317 15.56 8.74 -12.77
N TYR A 318 15.58 7.49 -12.32
CA TYR A 318 16.72 6.79 -11.73
C TYR A 318 17.27 7.38 -10.43
N LYS A 319 16.49 8.21 -9.75
CA LYS A 319 16.84 8.62 -8.39
C LYS A 319 16.57 7.49 -7.40
N ARG A 320 17.46 7.37 -6.41
CA ARG A 320 17.36 6.49 -5.25
C ARG A 320 16.78 7.27 -4.09
N VAL A 321 15.73 6.72 -3.51
CA VAL A 321 15.19 7.17 -2.22
C VAL A 321 15.87 6.37 -1.10
N LEU A 322 16.59 7.06 -0.23
CA LEU A 322 17.30 6.46 0.89
C LEU A 322 16.66 6.89 2.21
N GLU A 323 16.20 5.94 3.01
CA GLU A 323 15.72 6.19 4.38
C GLU A 323 16.91 6.35 5.30
N PHE A 324 17.11 7.55 5.83
CA PHE A 324 18.17 7.88 6.77
C PHE A 324 17.79 7.45 8.18
N ASP A 325 18.64 6.64 8.81
CA ASP A 325 18.50 6.23 10.19
C ASP A 325 19.34 7.14 11.10
N TYR A 326 18.68 8.14 11.67
CA TYR A 326 19.31 9.12 12.53
C TYR A 326 19.78 8.53 13.87
N ASN A 327 19.24 7.39 14.32
CA ASN A 327 19.55 6.82 15.63
C ASN A 327 21.02 6.43 15.77
N PHE A 328 21.66 6.06 14.66
CA PHE A 328 23.09 5.76 14.64
C PHE A 328 23.95 6.98 14.96
N ILE A 329 23.63 8.15 14.38
CA ILE A 329 24.35 9.39 14.72
C ILE A 329 24.13 9.76 16.18
N LEU A 330 22.92 9.55 16.69
CA LEU A 330 22.59 9.90 18.07
C LEU A 330 23.35 9.04 19.10
N SER A 331 23.60 7.76 18.77
CA SER A 331 24.23 6.78 19.66
C SER A 331 25.76 6.70 19.56
N GLU A 332 26.38 7.12 18.45
CA GLU A 332 27.83 6.96 18.24
C GLU A 332 28.71 7.80 19.17
N SER A 333 28.24 8.98 19.58
CA SER A 333 29.05 9.96 20.31
C SER A 333 28.21 10.76 21.30
N MET A 334 28.80 11.13 22.44
CA MET A 334 28.22 12.12 23.35
C MET A 334 28.54 13.57 22.91
N ASP A 335 29.59 13.76 22.10
CA ASP A 335 30.01 15.07 21.60
C ASP A 335 29.11 15.56 20.45
N ILE A 336 28.42 16.68 20.67
CA ILE A 336 27.53 17.36 19.73
C ILE A 336 28.29 17.83 18.48
N ASN A 337 29.54 18.29 18.61
CA ASN A 337 30.32 18.77 17.47
C ASN A 337 30.67 17.62 16.53
N LYS A 338 30.96 16.43 17.08
CA LYS A 338 31.18 15.22 16.29
C LYS A 338 29.91 14.81 15.55
N LYS A 339 28.74 14.80 16.23
CA LYS A 339 27.43 14.54 15.59
C LYS A 339 27.15 15.52 14.45
N LYS A 340 27.39 16.81 14.67
CA LYS A 340 27.18 17.86 13.66
C LYS A 340 28.07 17.65 12.44
N THR A 341 29.34 17.33 12.65
CA THR A 341 30.30 17.07 11.56
C THR A 341 29.87 15.87 10.72
N GLN A 342 29.46 14.79 11.38
CA GLN A 342 29.00 13.57 10.72
C GLN A 342 27.70 13.77 9.94
N LEU A 343 26.71 14.46 10.54
CA LEU A 343 25.47 14.81 9.85
C LEU A 343 25.75 15.70 8.62
N THR A 344 26.67 16.66 8.75
CA THR A 344 27.09 17.52 7.63
C THR A 344 27.66 16.68 6.50
N GLN A 345 28.57 15.75 6.81
CA GLN A 345 29.17 14.84 5.83
C GLN A 345 28.11 14.00 5.11
N ILE A 346 27.13 13.45 5.83
CA ILE A 346 26.05 12.64 5.24
C ILE A 346 25.16 13.46 4.29
N LEU A 347 24.78 14.67 4.70
CA LEU A 347 23.96 15.56 3.86
C LEU A 347 24.73 16.06 2.64
N ASP A 348 26.03 16.31 2.78
CA ASP A 348 26.92 16.69 1.68
C ASP A 348 27.08 15.53 0.68
N GLU A 349 27.29 14.30 1.15
CA GLU A 349 27.32 13.10 0.28
C GLU A 349 26.00 12.93 -0.48
N ALA A 350 24.85 13.09 0.21
CA ALA A 350 23.53 12.99 -0.40
C ALA A 350 23.32 14.04 -1.51
N ALA A 351 23.70 15.30 -1.25
CA ALA A 351 23.60 16.39 -2.21
C ALA A 351 24.52 16.15 -3.43
N TYR A 352 25.76 15.76 -3.15
CA TYR A 352 26.80 15.56 -4.14
C TYR A 352 26.53 14.35 -5.05
N ALA A 353 25.86 13.30 -4.56
CA ALA A 353 25.56 12.11 -5.36
C ALA A 353 24.74 12.42 -6.63
N GLY A 354 23.80 13.37 -6.55
CA GLY A 354 22.98 13.85 -7.68
C GLY A 354 21.77 12.98 -8.03
N ASN A 355 21.74 11.73 -7.57
CA ASN A 355 20.61 10.81 -7.73
C ASN A 355 19.92 10.45 -6.41
N ILE A 356 20.16 11.18 -5.33
CA ILE A 356 19.61 10.81 -4.02
C ILE A 356 18.44 11.72 -3.65
N VAL A 357 17.39 11.10 -3.14
CA VAL A 357 16.32 11.74 -2.38
C VAL A 357 16.41 11.15 -0.98
N LEU A 358 16.67 11.99 0.01
CA LEU A 358 16.85 11.54 1.39
C LEU A 358 15.50 11.54 2.10
N MET A 359 15.06 10.39 2.58
CA MET A 359 13.88 10.27 3.44
C MET A 359 14.31 10.31 4.90
N ILE A 360 13.69 11.19 5.69
CA ILE A 360 13.99 11.37 7.10
C ILE A 360 12.69 11.20 7.88
N ARG A 361 12.63 10.19 8.76
CA ARG A 361 11.57 10.07 9.76
C ARG A 361 11.87 10.99 10.93
N ASP A 362 10.82 11.50 11.56
CA ASP A 362 10.93 12.26 12.80
C ASP A 362 11.90 13.44 12.73
N LEU A 363 11.89 14.18 11.61
CA LEU A 363 12.80 15.32 11.39
C LEU A 363 12.82 16.29 12.57
N HIS A 364 11.69 16.44 13.28
CA HIS A 364 11.55 17.25 14.49
C HIS A 364 12.58 16.93 15.58
N ARG A 365 13.03 15.67 15.71
CA ARG A 365 14.07 15.26 16.66
C ARG A 365 15.45 15.84 16.36
N LEU A 366 15.71 16.21 15.11
CA LEU A 366 17.01 16.73 14.67
C LEU A 366 17.06 18.26 14.62
N ILE A 367 15.90 18.91 14.58
CA ILE A 367 15.80 20.37 14.34
C ILE A 367 15.30 21.14 15.57
N HIS A 368 15.06 20.46 16.69
CA HIS A 368 14.47 21.09 17.86
C HIS A 368 15.09 20.55 19.15
N SER A 369 15.68 21.45 19.93
CA SER A 369 16.42 21.12 21.17
C SER A 369 15.56 20.51 22.26
N ASP A 370 14.25 20.79 22.29
CA ASP A 370 13.37 20.31 23.37
C ASP A 370 13.12 18.79 23.32
N VAL A 371 13.50 18.12 22.23
CA VAL A 371 13.25 16.68 22.05
C VAL A 371 14.46 15.86 22.48
N GLU A 372 15.65 16.19 21.97
CA GLU A 372 16.87 15.40 22.18
C GLU A 372 18.04 16.23 22.76
N GLY A 373 17.83 17.51 23.07
CA GLY A 373 18.84 18.39 23.68
C GLY A 373 19.82 19.05 22.70
N PHE A 374 19.64 18.87 21.38
CA PHE A 374 20.46 19.48 20.34
C PHE A 374 19.60 20.02 19.19
N ASP A 375 20.15 20.95 18.41
CA ASP A 375 19.51 21.54 17.24
C ASP A 375 20.48 21.56 16.05
N PHE A 376 20.16 20.81 15.00
CA PHE A 376 20.92 20.75 13.75
C PHE A 376 20.27 21.57 12.62
N THR A 377 19.35 22.49 12.93
CA THR A 377 18.67 23.36 11.96
C THR A 377 19.66 24.06 11.02
N ASP A 378 20.77 24.60 11.53
CA ASP A 378 21.79 25.27 10.71
C ASP A 378 22.43 24.33 9.69
N THR A 379 22.63 23.06 10.06
CA THR A 379 23.21 22.04 9.19
C THR A 379 22.26 21.71 8.03
N PHE A 380 20.96 21.58 8.31
CA PHE A 380 19.95 21.41 7.26
C PHE A 380 19.79 22.66 6.39
N GLU A 381 19.78 23.87 6.98
CA GLU A 381 19.70 25.12 6.21
C GLU A 381 20.87 25.25 5.22
N ALA A 382 22.09 24.96 5.67
CA ALA A 382 23.27 24.98 4.81
C ALA A 382 23.19 23.95 3.67
N ALA A 383 22.73 22.73 3.97
CA ALA A 383 22.62 21.67 2.98
C ALA A 383 21.51 21.93 1.94
N MET A 384 20.34 22.38 2.38
CA MET A 384 19.19 22.66 1.53
C MET A 384 19.34 23.96 0.73
N GLY A 385 20.06 24.95 1.28
CA GLY A 385 20.33 26.23 0.61
C GLY A 385 21.06 26.10 -0.72
N ARG A 386 21.79 25.01 -0.94
CA ARG A 386 22.48 24.72 -2.22
C ARG A 386 21.55 24.23 -3.33
N GLY A 387 20.32 23.81 -3.00
CA GLY A 387 19.32 23.32 -3.95
C GLY A 387 19.57 21.91 -4.52
N GLU A 388 20.71 21.29 -4.23
CA GLU A 388 21.08 19.97 -4.77
C GLU A 388 20.50 18.79 -3.95
N LEU A 389 20.16 19.01 -2.68
CA LEU A 389 19.60 18.00 -1.79
C LEU A 389 18.07 18.05 -1.81
N LYS A 390 17.43 16.88 -2.00
CA LYS A 390 15.98 16.71 -1.85
C LYS A 390 15.69 15.86 -0.64
N ILE A 391 14.77 16.34 0.21
CA ILE A 391 14.36 15.65 1.42
C ILE A 391 12.87 15.30 1.35
N ILE A 392 12.52 14.08 1.75
CA ILE A 392 11.16 13.66 2.09
C ILE A 392 11.13 13.48 3.61
N ALA A 393 10.62 14.47 4.33
CA ALA A 393 10.41 14.35 5.77
C ALA A 393 9.06 13.67 6.04
N VAL A 394 9.01 12.69 6.92
CA VAL A 394 7.76 12.05 7.35
C VAL A 394 7.48 12.43 8.79
N ALA A 395 6.31 13.04 9.04
CA ALA A 395 5.90 13.54 10.35
C ALA A 395 4.41 13.31 10.58
N THR A 396 3.96 13.41 11.83
CA THR A 396 2.52 13.53 12.15
C THR A 396 2.04 14.98 11.94
N ASN A 397 0.73 15.18 11.86
CA ASN A 397 0.15 16.53 11.79
C ASN A 397 0.54 17.37 13.02
N VAL A 398 0.54 16.78 14.21
CA VAL A 398 0.95 17.44 15.46
C VAL A 398 2.42 17.85 15.45
N GLU A 399 3.31 16.95 15.02
CA GLU A 399 4.75 17.24 14.93
C GLU A 399 5.04 18.36 13.93
N TYR A 400 4.34 18.37 12.78
CA TYR A 400 4.50 19.42 11.79
C TYR A 400 4.14 20.79 12.37
N GLU A 401 2.95 20.93 12.94
CA GLU A 401 2.48 22.22 13.47
C GLU A 401 3.31 22.69 14.66
N ARG A 402 3.80 21.77 15.50
CA ARG A 402 4.57 22.11 16.70
C ARG A 402 6.04 22.45 16.42
N PHE A 403 6.70 21.74 15.51
CA PHE A 403 8.16 21.82 15.35
C PHE A 403 8.61 22.33 13.98
N ILE A 404 7.92 21.97 12.89
CA ILE A 404 8.37 22.29 11.53
C ILE A 404 7.77 23.62 11.04
N ALA A 405 6.46 23.82 11.21
CA ALA A 405 5.74 25.01 10.76
C ALA A 405 6.23 26.31 11.42
N PRO A 406 6.59 26.34 12.73
CA PRO A 406 7.10 27.56 13.37
C PRO A 406 8.54 27.92 12.94
N ASN A 407 9.31 26.94 12.45
CA ASN A 407 10.71 27.14 12.08
C ASN A 407 10.83 27.83 10.70
N SER A 408 10.90 29.16 10.69
CA SER A 408 10.97 29.97 9.47
C SER A 408 12.21 29.70 8.61
N ARG A 409 13.30 29.20 9.21
CA ARG A 409 14.57 28.89 8.52
C ARG A 409 14.42 27.69 7.60
N LEU A 410 13.75 26.63 8.07
CA LEU A 410 13.52 25.42 7.29
C LEU A 410 12.24 25.44 6.47
N ARG A 411 11.17 26.07 6.96
CA ARG A 411 9.85 26.06 6.32
C ARG A 411 9.88 26.49 4.85
N LYS A 412 10.73 27.46 4.49
CA LYS A 412 10.86 27.96 3.12
C LYS A 412 11.35 26.92 2.10
N TYR A 413 11.98 25.83 2.55
CA TYR A 413 12.48 24.74 1.69
C TYR A 413 11.50 23.57 1.54
N PHE A 414 10.43 23.55 2.34
CA PHE A 414 9.53 22.41 2.46
C PHE A 414 8.12 22.74 1.97
N GLU A 415 7.56 21.85 1.15
CA GLU A 415 6.14 21.84 0.80
C GLU A 415 5.40 20.77 1.62
N ARG A 416 4.29 21.12 2.26
CA ARG A 416 3.49 20.16 3.03
C ARG A 416 2.58 19.38 2.10
N ILE A 417 2.65 18.05 2.19
CA ILE A 417 1.72 17.13 1.54
C ILE A 417 1.03 16.32 2.62
N GLU A 418 -0.28 16.41 2.70
CA GLU A 418 -1.08 15.64 3.66
C GLU A 418 -1.53 14.31 3.03
N VAL A 419 -1.39 13.25 3.80
CA VAL A 419 -1.87 11.90 3.48
C VAL A 419 -3.07 11.62 4.36
N THR A 420 -4.24 11.61 3.74
CA THR A 420 -5.48 11.25 4.42
C THR A 420 -5.63 9.73 4.50
N PRO A 421 -6.37 9.23 5.49
CA PRO A 421 -6.82 7.83 5.49
C PRO A 421 -7.54 7.49 4.17
N PRO A 422 -7.43 6.23 3.69
CA PRO A 422 -8.16 5.78 2.51
C PRO A 422 -9.66 5.71 2.84
N SER A 423 -10.52 5.79 1.82
CA SER A 423 -11.95 5.52 2.01
C SER A 423 -12.18 4.08 2.46
N LYS A 424 -13.37 3.77 2.97
CA LYS A 424 -13.71 2.41 3.39
C LYS A 424 -13.60 1.40 2.25
N GLU A 425 -14.00 1.80 1.05
CA GLU A 425 -13.91 1.00 -0.17
C GLU A 425 -12.44 0.77 -0.58
N GLN A 426 -11.62 1.81 -0.54
CA GLN A 426 -10.18 1.69 -0.80
C GLN A 426 -9.48 0.82 0.25
N ALA A 427 -9.84 0.97 1.53
CA ALA A 427 -9.33 0.15 2.62
C ALA A 427 -9.72 -1.33 2.42
N TYR A 428 -10.92 -1.60 1.93
CA TYR A 428 -11.35 -2.96 1.58
C TYR A 428 -10.53 -3.56 0.44
N GLU A 429 -10.26 -2.79 -0.62
CA GLU A 429 -9.40 -3.24 -1.71
C GLU A 429 -7.97 -3.54 -1.22
N ILE A 430 -7.42 -2.70 -0.34
CA ILE A 430 -6.11 -2.92 0.30
C ILE A 430 -6.14 -4.21 1.12
N LEU A 431 -7.21 -4.42 1.89
CA LEU A 431 -7.40 -5.60 2.73
C LEU A 431 -7.45 -6.88 1.89
N VAL A 432 -8.17 -6.87 0.77
CA VAL A 432 -8.27 -8.00 -0.16
C VAL A 432 -6.91 -8.30 -0.81
N GLU A 433 -6.14 -7.27 -1.18
CA GLU A 433 -4.79 -7.49 -1.74
C GLU A 433 -3.80 -8.03 -0.71
N TRP A 434 -3.90 -7.58 0.54
CA TRP A 434 -3.10 -8.13 1.64
C TRP A 434 -3.49 -9.58 1.96
N ALA A 435 -4.78 -9.88 1.99
CA ALA A 435 -5.31 -11.23 2.22
C ALA A 435 -4.72 -12.24 1.24
N LYS A 436 -4.67 -11.92 -0.06
CA LYS A 436 -4.01 -12.79 -1.07
C LYS A 436 -2.56 -13.13 -0.73
N THR A 437 -1.81 -12.14 -0.23
CA THR A 437 -0.41 -12.32 0.15
C THR A 437 -0.30 -13.25 1.37
N LEU A 438 -1.22 -13.11 2.34
CA LEU A 438 -1.29 -13.98 3.50
C LEU A 438 -1.71 -15.41 3.13
N GLU A 439 -2.71 -15.60 2.25
CA GLU A 439 -3.15 -16.91 1.77
C GLU A 439 -2.00 -17.71 1.16
N ILE A 440 -1.16 -17.07 0.33
CA ILE A 440 0.02 -17.71 -0.26
C ILE A 440 1.08 -18.01 0.79
N LYS A 441 1.35 -17.06 1.69
CA LYS A 441 2.41 -17.19 2.69
C LYS A 441 2.10 -18.22 3.77
N LYS A 442 0.84 -18.31 4.18
CA LYS A 442 0.35 -19.16 5.28
C LYS A 442 -0.37 -20.42 4.80
N ASN A 443 -0.60 -20.55 3.48
CA ASN A 443 -1.31 -21.68 2.87
C ASN A 443 -2.70 -21.90 3.51
N LEU A 444 -3.51 -20.84 3.55
CA LEU A 444 -4.88 -20.85 4.06
C LEU A 444 -5.81 -20.11 3.09
N ILE A 445 -7.12 -20.19 3.31
CA ILE A 445 -8.14 -19.48 2.54
C ILE A 445 -8.85 -18.49 3.45
N ILE A 446 -9.05 -17.25 2.99
CA ILE A 446 -9.77 -16.22 3.74
C ILE A 446 -11.11 -15.95 3.06
N GLU A 447 -12.20 -16.18 3.79
CA GLU A 447 -13.53 -15.88 3.25
C GLU A 447 -13.74 -14.38 3.08
N ILE A 448 -14.44 -14.00 2.02
CA ILE A 448 -14.76 -12.60 1.72
C ILE A 448 -15.69 -11.99 2.79
N THR A 449 -16.55 -12.82 3.39
CA THR A 449 -17.42 -12.46 4.51
C THR A 449 -16.60 -12.08 5.74
N ALA A 450 -15.50 -12.80 6.02
CA ALA A 450 -14.57 -12.49 7.08
C ALA A 450 -13.86 -11.15 6.82
N LEU A 451 -13.38 -10.90 5.60
CA LEU A 451 -12.75 -9.63 5.23
C LEU A 451 -13.69 -8.44 5.39
N ARG A 452 -14.94 -8.55 4.92
CA ARG A 452 -15.94 -7.49 5.12
C ARG A 452 -16.19 -7.26 6.61
N LYS A 453 -16.28 -8.34 7.38
CA LYS A 453 -16.53 -8.24 8.81
C LYS A 453 -15.38 -7.52 9.52
N ILE A 454 -14.14 -7.90 9.23
CA ILE A 454 -12.94 -7.19 9.71
C ILE A 454 -13.03 -5.70 9.40
N LEU A 455 -13.39 -5.35 8.16
CA LEU A 455 -13.55 -3.95 7.76
C LEU A 455 -14.62 -3.23 8.59
N ASN A 456 -15.80 -3.83 8.77
CA ASN A 456 -16.92 -3.22 9.49
C ASN A 456 -16.69 -3.12 11.00
N GLU A 457 -16.14 -4.15 11.62
CA GLU A 457 -15.86 -4.20 13.06
C GLU A 457 -14.72 -3.22 13.41
N SER A 458 -13.65 -3.20 12.62
CA SER A 458 -12.57 -2.22 12.79
C SER A 458 -13.05 -0.78 12.57
N ASP A 459 -13.93 -0.54 11.59
CA ASP A 459 -14.54 0.78 11.38
C ASP A 459 -15.32 1.27 12.61
N ARG A 460 -16.17 0.39 13.17
CA ARG A 460 -17.11 0.73 14.23
C ARG A 460 -16.46 0.89 15.60
N TYR A 461 -15.50 0.05 15.92
CA TYR A 461 -15.01 -0.08 17.30
C TYR A 461 -13.56 0.35 17.50
N ILE A 462 -12.73 0.36 16.45
CA ILE A 462 -11.33 0.82 16.51
C ILE A 462 -11.29 2.24 15.94
N THR A 463 -11.51 3.23 16.79
CA THR A 463 -11.65 4.65 16.40
C THR A 463 -10.36 5.46 16.57
N ASP A 464 -9.40 4.94 17.34
CA ASP A 464 -8.10 5.56 17.62
C ASP A 464 -7.09 5.38 16.48
N THR A 465 -7.16 4.25 15.78
CA THR A 465 -6.27 3.93 14.65
C THR A 465 -6.98 4.16 13.31
N PRO A 466 -6.37 4.86 12.33
CA PRO A 466 -6.98 5.08 11.04
C PRO A 466 -6.83 3.86 10.10
N PHE A 467 -7.62 3.85 9.02
CA PHE A 467 -7.38 2.92 7.91
C PHE A 467 -6.08 3.27 7.17
N PRO A 468 -5.40 2.27 6.56
CA PRO A 468 -5.73 0.84 6.54
C PRO A 468 -5.23 0.04 7.75
N GLU A 469 -4.38 0.61 8.62
CA GLU A 469 -3.67 -0.11 9.70
C GLU A 469 -4.63 -0.93 10.58
N LYS A 470 -5.70 -0.33 11.10
CA LYS A 470 -6.65 -1.06 11.96
C LYS A 470 -7.26 -2.32 11.35
N ALA A 471 -7.50 -2.32 10.03
CA ALA A 471 -8.07 -3.49 9.34
C ALA A 471 -7.02 -4.57 9.10
N LEU A 472 -5.80 -4.15 8.75
CA LEU A 472 -4.68 -5.05 8.51
C LEU A 472 -4.24 -5.73 9.81
N GLU A 473 -4.14 -4.98 10.92
CA GLU A 473 -3.81 -5.53 12.23
C GLU A 473 -4.86 -6.52 12.75
N LEU A 474 -6.14 -6.23 12.50
CA LEU A 474 -7.22 -7.16 12.86
C LEU A 474 -7.17 -8.42 12.00
N LEU A 475 -6.91 -8.31 10.69
CA LEU A 475 -6.73 -9.46 9.81
C LEU A 475 -5.53 -10.32 10.22
N ASP A 476 -4.38 -9.73 10.49
CA ASP A 476 -3.18 -10.45 10.91
C ASP A 476 -3.43 -11.20 12.25
N ALA A 477 -4.17 -10.58 13.17
CA ALA A 477 -4.56 -11.22 14.43
C ALA A 477 -5.52 -12.41 14.19
N VAL A 478 -6.52 -12.26 13.31
CA VAL A 478 -7.45 -13.35 12.97
C VAL A 478 -6.71 -14.51 12.29
N VAL A 479 -5.82 -14.22 11.35
CA VAL A 479 -5.01 -15.24 10.68
C VAL A 479 -4.15 -16.00 11.69
N THR A 480 -3.50 -15.28 12.62
CA THR A 480 -2.69 -15.92 13.68
C THR A 480 -3.54 -16.85 14.56
N PHE A 481 -4.73 -16.40 14.97
CA PHE A 481 -5.66 -17.21 15.77
C PHE A 481 -6.12 -18.49 15.05
N VAL A 482 -6.41 -18.40 13.74
CA VAL A 482 -6.81 -19.55 12.91
C VAL A 482 -5.65 -20.54 12.73
N GLU A 483 -4.42 -20.04 12.58
CA GLU A 483 -3.21 -20.87 12.52
C GLU A 483 -2.99 -21.64 13.83
N GLU A 484 -3.12 -20.97 14.98
CA GLU A 484 -3.02 -21.62 16.29
C GLU A 484 -4.10 -22.69 16.49
N SER A 485 -5.29 -22.44 15.96
CA SER A 485 -6.42 -23.38 15.94
C SER A 485 -6.27 -24.52 14.93
N LYS A 486 -5.18 -24.55 14.15
CA LYS A 486 -4.90 -25.53 13.07
C LYS A 486 -6.00 -25.62 12.01
N LYS A 487 -6.77 -24.55 11.83
CA LYS A 487 -7.74 -24.42 10.74
C LYS A 487 -7.02 -23.99 9.46
N GLN A 488 -7.66 -24.21 8.31
CA GLN A 488 -7.14 -23.81 6.99
C GLN A 488 -8.03 -22.78 6.29
N VAL A 489 -9.16 -22.42 6.92
CA VAL A 489 -10.13 -21.44 6.43
C VAL A 489 -10.38 -20.44 7.54
N VAL A 490 -10.37 -19.16 7.17
CA VAL A 490 -10.73 -18.04 8.05
C VAL A 490 -12.18 -17.67 7.80
N GLU A 491 -13.03 -17.89 8.80
CA GLU A 491 -14.47 -17.65 8.73
C GLU A 491 -14.86 -16.34 9.44
N ALA A 492 -16.06 -15.85 9.15
CA ALA A 492 -16.60 -14.67 9.82
C ALA A 492 -16.75 -14.87 11.34
N ASP A 493 -16.90 -16.09 11.83
CA ASP A 493 -17.02 -16.37 13.26
C ASP A 493 -15.67 -16.30 14.00
N ASP A 494 -14.56 -16.60 13.32
CA ASP A 494 -13.21 -16.43 13.88
C ASP A 494 -12.91 -14.94 14.12
N VAL A 495 -13.40 -14.06 13.23
CA VAL A 495 -13.31 -12.60 13.42
C VAL A 495 -14.02 -12.16 14.70
N ASN A 496 -15.20 -12.73 14.99
CA ASN A 496 -15.92 -12.42 16.22
C ASN A 496 -15.15 -12.87 17.47
N ALA A 497 -14.53 -14.05 17.42
CA ALA A 497 -13.77 -14.58 18.55
C ALA A 497 -12.59 -13.67 18.90
N VAL A 498 -11.77 -13.32 17.90
CA VAL A 498 -10.61 -12.44 18.10
C VAL A 498 -11.03 -11.04 18.50
N PHE A 499 -12.12 -10.53 17.91
CA PHE A 499 -12.63 -9.22 18.28
C PHE A 499 -13.14 -9.19 19.73
N ALA A 500 -13.85 -10.23 20.16
CA ALA A 500 -14.32 -10.36 21.54
C ALA A 500 -13.16 -10.48 22.53
N GLU A 501 -12.09 -11.17 22.16
CA GLU A 501 -10.86 -11.26 22.96
C GLU A 501 -10.17 -9.89 23.08
N LYS A 502 -10.00 -9.15 21.97
CA LYS A 502 -9.34 -7.83 21.97
C LYS A 502 -10.13 -6.75 22.71
N THR A 503 -11.46 -6.78 22.63
CA THR A 503 -12.30 -5.70 23.17
C THR A 503 -12.99 -6.04 24.49
N GLY A 504 -13.01 -7.32 24.88
CA GLY A 504 -13.79 -7.82 26.00
C GLY A 504 -15.31 -7.79 25.77
N ILE A 505 -15.77 -7.40 24.57
CA ILE A 505 -17.19 -7.34 24.22
C ILE A 505 -17.53 -8.64 23.49
N SER A 506 -18.32 -9.52 24.13
CA SER A 506 -18.82 -10.73 23.46
C SER A 506 -19.78 -10.35 22.33
N LEU A 507 -19.36 -10.58 21.09
CA LEU A 507 -20.17 -10.44 19.87
C LEU A 507 -20.64 -11.80 19.33
N ALA A 508 -20.69 -12.84 20.17
CA ALA A 508 -21.44 -14.05 19.83
C ALA A 508 -22.82 -13.60 19.33
N ARG A 509 -23.30 -14.19 18.22
CA ARG A 509 -24.65 -13.91 17.70
C ARG A 509 -25.58 -13.88 18.91
N LEU A 510 -26.17 -12.72 19.21
CA LEU A 510 -27.16 -12.58 20.27
C LEU A 510 -28.06 -13.80 20.15
N THR A 511 -27.98 -14.69 21.14
CA THR A 511 -28.81 -15.88 21.15
C THR A 511 -30.27 -15.41 21.03
N SER A 512 -31.16 -16.26 20.51
CA SER A 512 -32.59 -15.93 20.45
C SER A 512 -33.10 -15.40 21.81
N GLU A 513 -32.51 -15.90 22.90
CA GLU A 513 -32.69 -15.46 24.29
C GLU A 513 -32.15 -14.05 24.62
N GLU A 514 -30.99 -13.65 24.13
CA GLU A 514 -30.48 -12.29 24.36
C GLU A 514 -31.22 -11.26 23.52
N LYS A 515 -31.69 -11.66 22.33
CA LYS A 515 -32.53 -10.82 21.47
C LYS A 515 -33.92 -10.59 22.07
N THR A 516 -34.50 -11.59 22.74
CA THR A 516 -35.72 -11.41 23.53
C THR A 516 -35.46 -10.58 24.78
N LYS A 517 -34.36 -10.81 25.52
CA LYS A 517 -33.96 -9.95 26.65
C LYS A 517 -33.73 -8.49 26.25
N LEU A 518 -33.21 -8.22 25.05
CA LEU A 518 -33.05 -6.87 24.51
C LEU A 518 -34.38 -6.24 24.10
N GLY A 519 -35.35 -7.04 23.61
CA GLY A 519 -36.72 -6.60 23.39
C GLY A 519 -37.45 -6.30 24.71
N ASP A 520 -37.14 -7.07 25.75
CA ASP A 520 -37.70 -6.92 27.10
C ASP A 520 -36.88 -5.97 28.00
N LEU A 521 -35.80 -5.36 27.50
CA LEU A 521 -34.96 -4.44 28.29
C LEU A 521 -35.78 -3.26 28.83
N GLU A 522 -36.77 -2.80 28.09
CA GLU A 522 -37.71 -1.76 28.54
C GLU A 522 -38.48 -2.23 29.79
N ASN A 523 -39.01 -3.45 29.77
CA ASN A 523 -39.72 -4.05 30.91
C ASN A 523 -38.79 -4.35 32.09
N ILE A 524 -37.58 -4.86 31.83
CA ILE A 524 -36.57 -5.18 32.86
C ILE A 524 -36.05 -3.91 33.54
N ILE A 525 -35.84 -2.83 32.79
CA ILE A 525 -35.46 -1.53 33.35
C ILE A 525 -36.63 -0.93 34.13
N HIS A 526 -37.87 -1.07 33.63
CA HIS A 526 -39.06 -0.62 34.35
C HIS A 526 -39.33 -1.38 35.65
N GLU A 527 -39.17 -2.71 35.69
CA GLU A 527 -39.28 -3.50 36.92
C GLU A 527 -38.19 -3.14 37.93
N ASN A 528 -36.95 -3.01 37.47
CA ASN A 528 -35.84 -2.63 38.34
C ASN A 528 -35.97 -1.19 38.87
N LEU A 529 -36.50 -0.24 38.09
CA LEU A 529 -36.78 1.12 38.57
C LEU A 529 -37.86 1.14 39.67
N VAL A 530 -38.87 0.27 39.57
CA VAL A 530 -39.91 0.12 40.61
C VAL A 530 -39.33 -0.49 41.89
N HIS A 531 -38.39 -1.43 41.78
CA HIS A 531 -37.67 -2.00 42.93
C HIS A 531 -36.81 -0.99 43.70
N TRP A 532 -36.33 0.07 43.04
CA TRP A 532 -35.54 1.14 43.67
C TRP A 532 -36.41 2.29 44.21
N GLY A 533 -37.74 2.10 44.26
CA GLY A 533 -38.68 3.02 44.90
C GLY A 533 -39.13 4.20 44.03
N PHE A 534 -38.90 4.18 42.72
CA PHE A 534 -39.42 5.21 41.82
C PHE A 534 -40.87 4.87 41.39
N PRO A 535 -41.87 5.73 41.68
CA PRO A 535 -43.25 5.47 41.27
C PRO A 535 -43.41 5.58 39.75
N LYS A 536 -44.35 4.80 39.19
CA LYS A 536 -44.69 4.68 37.75
C LYS A 536 -44.88 6.00 36.98
N THR A 537 -45.06 7.12 37.67
CA THR A 537 -45.37 8.44 37.10
C THR A 537 -44.26 9.47 37.28
N SER A 538 -43.02 9.05 37.61
CA SER A 538 -41.94 10.01 37.78
C SER A 538 -41.59 10.70 36.45
N VAL A 539 -41.72 12.03 36.43
CA VAL A 539 -41.45 12.95 35.29
C VAL A 539 -40.06 12.78 34.66
N LEU A 540 -39.15 12.04 35.30
CA LEU A 540 -37.83 11.68 34.79
C LEU A 540 -37.87 10.58 33.71
N SER A 541 -38.81 9.63 33.78
CA SER A 541 -38.96 8.62 32.71
C SER A 541 -39.43 9.29 31.42
N ASP A 542 -40.46 10.13 31.50
CA ASP A 542 -40.99 10.84 30.33
C ASP A 542 -39.95 11.74 29.65
N HIS A 543 -39.03 12.33 30.43
CA HIS A 543 -37.97 13.18 29.89
C HIS A 543 -36.83 12.41 29.23
N PHE A 544 -36.48 11.24 29.75
CA PHE A 544 -35.44 10.38 29.16
C PHE A 544 -35.94 9.73 27.86
N PHE A 545 -37.20 9.30 27.84
CA PHE A 545 -37.83 8.67 26.68
C PHE A 545 -38.30 9.66 25.60
N SER A 546 -38.51 10.95 25.90
CA SER A 546 -38.85 11.94 24.84
C SER A 546 -37.71 12.20 23.85
N TRP A 547 -36.47 11.82 24.19
CA TRP A 547 -35.30 12.02 23.34
C TRP A 547 -35.12 10.89 22.32
N ALA A 548 -35.67 9.71 22.62
CA ALA A 548 -35.61 8.51 21.78
C ALA A 548 -36.78 8.37 20.78
N ARG A 549 -37.76 9.28 20.78
CA ARG A 549 -38.88 9.25 19.82
C ARG A 549 -38.47 9.76 18.42
N PRO A 550 -39.04 9.17 17.35
CA PRO A 550 -38.91 9.68 15.99
C PRO A 550 -39.32 11.17 15.89
N GLU A 551 -38.66 11.92 15.00
CA GLU A 551 -38.75 13.38 14.90
C GLU A 551 -40.18 13.92 14.65
N SER A 552 -41.11 13.06 14.21
CA SER A 552 -42.51 13.40 13.93
C SER A 552 -43.38 13.68 15.16
N GLU A 553 -42.93 13.34 16.38
CA GLU A 553 -43.77 13.40 17.60
C GLU A 553 -43.29 14.36 18.71
N LYS A 554 -42.30 15.23 18.46
CA LYS A 554 -41.76 16.12 19.51
C LYS A 554 -42.61 17.42 19.68
N PRO A 555 -43.09 17.79 20.88
CA PRO A 555 -43.83 19.04 21.09
C PRO A 555 -42.90 20.27 21.22
N LYS A 556 -43.37 21.44 20.77
CA LYS A 556 -42.60 22.70 20.64
C LYS A 556 -41.93 23.15 21.96
N ARG A 557 -40.59 23.26 21.90
CA ARG A 557 -39.68 23.67 22.98
C ARG A 557 -39.88 25.13 23.41
N ARG A 558 -40.76 25.42 24.38
CA ARG A 558 -40.71 26.72 25.09
C ARG A 558 -41.06 26.66 26.59
N LYS A 559 -41.69 25.59 27.08
CA LYS A 559 -42.07 25.46 28.50
C LYS A 559 -41.06 24.75 29.41
N TYR A 560 -40.12 23.97 28.87
CA TYR A 560 -39.21 23.14 29.67
C TYR A 560 -37.99 23.89 30.24
N TRP A 561 -37.55 24.97 29.59
CA TRP A 561 -36.35 25.72 30.01
C TRP A 561 -36.53 26.50 31.32
N GLN A 562 -37.74 26.90 31.69
CA GLN A 562 -38.00 27.62 32.96
C GLN A 562 -37.96 26.70 34.20
N LYS A 563 -38.24 25.40 34.04
CA LYS A 563 -38.18 24.45 35.17
C LYS A 563 -36.75 24.00 35.49
N PHE A 564 -35.87 23.95 34.49
CA PHE A 564 -34.49 23.49 34.65
C PHE A 564 -33.63 24.46 35.49
N THR A 565 -33.87 25.77 35.36
CA THR A 565 -33.14 26.80 36.13
C THR A 565 -33.50 26.83 37.62
N THR A 566 -34.64 26.27 38.02
CA THR A 566 -35.08 26.25 39.42
C THR A 566 -34.46 25.07 40.19
N ALA A 567 -34.18 23.95 39.52
CA ALA A 567 -33.60 22.75 40.14
C ALA A 567 -32.09 22.86 40.42
N ALA A 568 -31.36 23.67 39.64
CA ALA A 568 -29.91 23.83 39.79
C ALA A 568 -29.47 24.64 41.04
N ARG A 569 -30.42 25.16 41.85
CA ARG A 569 -30.13 25.96 43.05
C ARG A 569 -29.99 25.15 44.34
N ASN A 570 -30.24 23.84 44.35
CA ASN A 570 -30.19 23.03 45.57
C ASN A 570 -28.81 22.38 45.81
N LYS A 571 -28.27 22.60 47.02
CA LYS A 571 -26.94 22.22 47.52
C LYS A 571 -26.57 20.72 47.45
N SER A 572 -27.47 19.86 46.99
CA SER A 572 -27.28 18.40 46.93
C SER A 572 -26.36 17.95 45.79
N PHE A 573 -26.19 18.74 44.71
CA PHE A 573 -25.33 18.37 43.58
C PHE A 573 -23.83 18.54 43.88
N ALA A 574 -23.47 19.51 44.72
CA ALA A 574 -22.07 19.75 45.10
C ALA A 574 -21.49 18.62 45.98
N LEU A 575 -22.34 17.92 46.76
CA LEU A 575 -21.91 16.80 47.60
C LEU A 575 -21.62 15.54 46.78
N ILE A 576 -22.37 15.31 45.70
CA ILE A 576 -22.21 14.15 44.81
C ILE A 576 -20.95 14.28 43.96
N TRP A 577 -20.64 15.50 43.49
CA TRP A 577 -19.41 15.75 42.71
C TRP A 577 -18.13 15.55 43.55
N ARG A 578 -18.16 15.92 44.83
CA ARG A 578 -17.02 15.76 45.75
C ARG A 578 -16.75 14.29 46.10
N ASN A 579 -17.79 13.45 46.16
CA ASN A 579 -17.62 12.01 46.40
C ASN A 579 -17.13 11.22 45.17
N MET A 580 -17.35 11.74 43.95
CA MET A 580 -16.81 11.12 42.73
C MET A 580 -15.31 11.37 42.50
N GLN A 581 -14.75 12.46 43.05
CA GLN A 581 -13.31 12.76 42.93
C GLN A 581 -12.43 11.98 43.93
N GLY A 582 -12.99 11.49 45.04
CA GLY A 582 -12.24 10.80 46.10
C GLY A 582 -11.91 9.32 45.87
N LYS A 583 -12.35 8.71 44.76
CA LYS A 583 -12.16 7.28 44.46
C LYS A 583 -11.21 6.97 43.29
N ARG A 584 -10.45 7.95 42.80
CA ARG A 584 -9.35 7.73 41.83
C ARG A 584 -8.00 8.00 42.47
N GLY A 585 -7.62 7.13 43.39
CA GLY A 585 -6.29 7.04 43.94
C GLY A 585 -6.18 5.72 44.67
N LEU A 586 -5.14 4.94 44.35
CA LEU A 586 -4.76 3.61 44.89
C LEU A 586 -5.18 2.41 44.02
N SER A 587 -4.38 2.12 43.00
CA SER A 587 -3.69 0.82 42.85
C SER A 587 -2.59 1.00 41.80
N GLY A 588 -1.33 0.81 42.21
CA GLY A 588 -0.15 0.93 41.37
C GLY A 588 0.20 -0.35 40.61
#